data_AF-A0A7K1JXN6-F1
#
_entry.id   AF-A0A7K1JXN6-F1
#
_cell.length_a   1.000
_cell.length_b   1.000
_cell.length_c   1.000
_cell.angle_alpha   90.00
_cell.angle_beta   90.00
_cell.angle_gamma   90.00
#
_symmetry.space_group_name_H-M   'P 1'
#
loop_
_entity.id
_entity.type
_entity.pdbx_description
1 polymer ?
#
loop_
_entity_poly.entity_id
_entity_poly.type
_entity_poly.pdbx_seq_one_letter_code
_entity_poly.pdbx_strand_id
1 'polypeptide(L)' 'MTTPNDLAHAAARQTSGPDPDEVSSQVHALLGQLVPPSVVDGAEAELDLETQAQVLEQAHDVLVRALESAEQG' A
#
# COMPACT_ATOMS: atom_id res chain seq x y z
N MET A 1 -10.44 -19.59 27.94
CA MET A 1 -10.90 -20.37 26.77
C MET A 1 -11.63 -19.39 25.88
N THR A 2 -10.99 -18.92 24.81
CA THR A 2 -11.68 -18.04 23.85
C THR A 2 -12.63 -18.93 23.06
N THR A 3 -13.94 -18.64 23.17
CA THR A 3 -14.98 -19.38 22.47
C THR A 3 -14.81 -19.22 20.95
N PRO A 4 -15.10 -20.24 20.13
CA PRO A 4 -15.03 -20.13 18.67
C PRO A 4 -15.84 -18.95 18.10
N ASN A 5 -16.90 -18.56 18.80
CA ASN A 5 -17.75 -17.42 18.46
C ASN A 5 -17.03 -16.06 18.64
N ASP A 6 -16.10 -15.95 19.59
CA ASP A 6 -15.29 -14.73 19.83
C ASP A 6 -14.27 -14.54 18.71
N LEU A 7 -13.66 -15.62 18.22
CA LEU A 7 -12.76 -15.58 17.06
C LEU A 7 -13.51 -15.23 15.77
N ALA A 8 -14.76 -15.69 15.62
CA ALA A 8 -15.61 -15.31 14.50
C ALA A 8 -16.05 -13.84 14.57
N HIS A 9 -16.34 -13.31 15.77
CA HIS A 9 -16.69 -11.90 15.97
C HIS A 9 -15.48 -10.96 15.85
N ALA A 10 -14.31 -11.40 16.32
CA ALA A 10 -13.04 -10.72 16.10
C ALA A 10 -12.69 -10.72 14.61
N ALA A 11 -12.82 -11.85 13.92
CA ALA A 11 -12.63 -11.95 12.47
C ALA A 11 -13.60 -11.08 11.68
N ALA A 12 -14.87 -11.01 12.10
CA ALA A 12 -15.87 -10.13 11.50
C ALA A 12 -15.62 -8.63 11.76
N ARG A 13 -14.78 -8.26 12.73
CA ARG A 13 -14.26 -6.89 12.88
C ARG A 13 -13.05 -6.61 11.99
N GLN A 14 -12.34 -7.63 11.53
CA GLN A 14 -11.28 -7.50 10.52
C GLN A 14 -11.87 -7.25 9.11
N THR A 15 -13.17 -7.48 8.93
CA THR A 15 -13.86 -7.47 7.61
C THR A 15 -14.59 -6.17 7.29
N SER A 16 -14.41 -5.10 8.06
CA SER A 16 -15.03 -3.80 7.77
C SER A 16 -14.15 -2.89 6.89
N GLY A 17 -12.87 -3.24 6.69
CA GLY A 17 -11.94 -2.50 5.84
C GLY A 17 -11.29 -3.38 4.78
N PRO A 18 -10.56 -2.78 3.83
CA PRO A 18 -9.82 -3.52 2.81
C PRO A 18 -8.73 -4.40 3.44
N ASP A 19 -8.44 -5.55 2.80
CA ASP A 19 -7.46 -6.50 3.30
C ASP A 19 -6.05 -5.85 3.31
N PRO A 20 -5.37 -5.78 4.47
CA PRO A 20 -4.07 -5.15 4.59
C PRO A 20 -2.99 -5.83 3.74
N ASP A 21 -3.10 -7.13 3.51
CA ASP A 21 -2.13 -7.88 2.68
C ASP A 21 -2.32 -7.52 1.20
N GLU A 22 -3.56 -7.32 0.74
CA GLU A 22 -3.85 -6.86 -0.63
C GLU A 22 -3.35 -5.43 -0.85
N VAL A 23 -3.61 -4.52 0.10
CA VAL A 23 -3.14 -3.13 0.04
C VAL A 23 -1.61 -3.08 0.01
N SER A 24 -0.95 -3.87 0.87
CA SER A 24 0.52 -3.97 0.91
C SER A 24 1.10 -4.50 -0.39
N SER A 25 0.47 -5.52 -0.98
CA SER A 25 0.87 -6.08 -2.27
C SER A 25 0.77 -5.04 -3.40
N GLN A 26 -0.33 -4.29 -3.44
CA GLN A 26 -0.55 -3.25 -4.45
C GLN A 26 0.46 -2.09 -4.33
N VAL A 27 0.75 -1.64 -3.10
CA VAL A 27 1.77 -0.62 -2.85
C VAL A 27 3.16 -1.12 -3.25
N HIS A 28 3.53 -2.35 -2.90
CA HIS A 28 4.80 -2.93 -3.31
C HIS A 28 4.95 -3.03 -4.84
N ALA A 29 3.88 -3.37 -5.56
CA ALA A 29 3.90 -3.40 -7.02
C ALA A 29 4.12 -2.00 -7.63
N LEU A 30 3.57 -0.95 -7.02
CA LEU A 30 3.80 0.44 -7.43
C LEU A 30 5.25 0.86 -7.15
N LEU A 31 5.73 0.63 -5.93
CA LEU A 31 7.10 0.99 -5.53
C LEU A 31 8.18 0.22 -6.31
N GLY A 32 7.87 -0.99 -6.79
CA GLY A 32 8.76 -1.76 -7.66
C GLY A 32 9.04 -1.11 -9.03
N GLN A 33 8.29 -0.08 -9.41
CA GLN A 33 8.49 0.71 -10.63
C GLN A 33 9.50 1.84 -10.44
N LEU A 34 9.88 2.15 -9.19
CA LEU A 34 10.84 3.21 -8.87
C LEU A 34 12.27 2.75 -9.20
N VAL A 35 13.05 3.66 -9.79
CA VAL A 35 14.47 3.43 -10.04
C VAL A 35 15.23 3.58 -8.72
N PRO A 36 16.02 2.58 -8.29
CA PRO A 36 16.74 2.68 -7.03
C PRO A 36 17.80 3.80 -7.07
N PRO A 37 18.00 4.55 -5.98
CA PRO A 37 19.02 5.60 -5.94
C PRO A 37 20.45 5.06 -6.14
N SER A 38 20.66 3.76 -5.92
CA SER A 38 21.96 3.09 -6.08
C SER A 38 22.35 2.74 -7.52
N VAL A 39 21.44 2.84 -8.50
CA VAL A 39 21.77 2.66 -9.93
C VAL A 39 22.07 3.98 -10.65
N VAL A 40 22.06 5.09 -9.92
CA VAL A 40 22.24 6.44 -10.45
C VAL A 40 23.70 6.89 -10.22
N ASP A 41 24.67 6.16 -10.78
CA ASP A 41 26.08 6.56 -10.75
C ASP A 41 26.49 7.10 -12.12
N GLY A 42 26.88 8.38 -12.15
CA GLY A 42 27.55 9.01 -13.29
C GLY A 42 26.65 9.49 -14.42
N ALA A 43 26.38 10.80 -14.42
CA ALA A 43 25.90 11.62 -15.55
C ALA A 43 24.65 11.10 -16.31
N GLU A 44 23.55 11.85 -16.18
CA GLU A 44 22.45 11.87 -17.16
C GLU A 44 21.53 10.64 -17.26
N ALA A 45 21.45 9.81 -16.21
CA ALA A 45 20.13 9.25 -15.91
C ALA A 45 19.32 10.40 -15.30
N GLU A 46 18.73 11.24 -16.15
CA GLU A 46 17.68 12.17 -15.75
C GLU A 46 16.60 11.28 -15.12
N LEU A 47 16.70 11.10 -13.80
CA LEU A 47 15.68 10.46 -13.00
C LEU A 47 14.43 11.22 -13.40
N ASP A 48 13.50 10.52 -14.05
CA ASP A 48 12.22 11.10 -14.39
C ASP A 48 11.45 11.29 -13.09
N LEU A 49 11.79 12.39 -12.40
CA LEU A 49 11.33 12.72 -11.07
C LEU A 49 9.81 12.93 -11.10
N GLU A 50 9.29 13.41 -12.22
CA GLU A 50 7.85 13.52 -12.44
C GLU A 50 7.20 12.14 -12.43
N THR A 51 7.71 11.20 -13.23
CA THR A 51 7.20 9.82 -13.25
C THR A 51 7.36 9.13 -11.88
N GLN A 52 8.48 9.34 -11.18
CA GLN A 52 8.67 8.79 -9.84
C GLN A 52 7.73 9.41 -8.80
N ALA A 53 7.52 10.73 -8.86
CA ALA A 53 6.57 11.41 -8.00
C ALA A 53 5.14 10.90 -8.23
N GLN A 54 4.76 10.66 -9.50
CA GLN A 54 3.46 10.12 -9.85
C GLN A 54 3.25 8.70 -9.31
N VAL A 55 4.26 7.83 -9.37
CA VAL A 55 4.20 6.48 -8.79
C VAL A 55 4.04 6.54 -7.27
N LEU A 56 4.74 7.46 -6.61
CA LEU A 56 4.62 7.68 -5.16
C LEU A 56 3.24 8.22 -4.77
N GLU A 57 2.68 9.16 -5.54
CA GLU A 57 1.33 9.68 -5.34
C GLU A 57 0.28 8.57 -5.50
N GLN A 58 0.41 7.71 -6.51
CA GLN A 58 -0.49 6.57 -6.69
C GLN A 58 -0.42 5.57 -5.52
N ALA A 59 0.78 5.29 -5.02
CA ALA A 59 0.96 4.41 -3.86
C ALA A 59 0.32 5.03 -2.60
N HIS A 60 0.46 6.34 -2.43
CA HIS A 60 -0.18 7.09 -1.35
C HIS A 60 -1.71 7.06 -1.47
N ASP A 61 -2.29 7.27 -2.65
CA ASP A 61 -3.73 7.23 -2.90
C ASP A 61 -4.34 5.88 -2.52
N VAL A 62 -3.65 4.79 -2.83
CA VAL A 62 -4.05 3.43 -2.44
C VAL A 62 -4.13 3.32 -0.91
N LEU A 63 -3.14 3.82 -0.19
CA LEU A 63 -3.10 3.81 1.27
C LEU A 63 -4.20 4.68 1.88
N VAL A 64 -4.44 5.88 1.34
CA VAL A 64 -5.49 6.80 1.82
C VAL A 64 -6.87 6.18 1.63
N ARG A 65 -7.17 5.64 0.43
CA ARG A 65 -8.45 4.97 0.19
C ARG A 65 -8.63 3.75 1.08
N ALA A 66 -7.55 3.01 1.33
CA ALA A 66 -7.59 1.88 2.23
C ALA A 66 -7.94 2.29 3.67
N LEU A 67 -7.33 3.38 4.14
CA LEU A 67 -7.59 3.96 5.46
C LEU A 67 -9.03 4.49 5.55
N GLU A 68 -9.47 5.30 4.60
CA GLU A 68 -10.84 5.84 4.56
C GLU A 68 -11.90 4.74 4.53
N SER A 69 -11.65 3.66 3.78
CA SER A 69 -12.55 2.51 3.72
C SER A 69 -12.57 1.72 5.02
N ALA A 70 -11.44 1.60 5.73
CA ALA A 70 -11.39 0.97 7.04
C ALA A 70 -12.07 1.81 8.13
N GLU A 71 -12.08 3.14 7.99
CA GLU A 71 -12.76 4.06 8.91
C GLU A 71 -14.29 4.12 8.69
N GLN A 72 -14.78 3.73 7.50
CA GLN A 72 -16.19 3.78 7.12
C GLN A 72 -16.98 2.49 7.39
N GLY A 73 -16.30 1.36 7.65
CA GLY A 73 -16.92 0.07 7.97
C GLY A 73 -16.97 -0.23 9.47
#